data_AF-A0A5B1M532-F1
#
_entry.id   AF-A0A5B1M532-F1
#
_cell.length_a   1.000
_cell.length_b   1.000
_cell.length_c   1.000
_cell.angle_alpha   90.00
_cell.angle_beta   90.00
_cell.angle_gamma   90.00
#
_symmetry.space_group_name_H-M   'P 1'
#
loop_
_entity.id
_entity.type
_entity.pdbx_description
1 polymer ?
#
loop_
_entity_poly.entity_id
_entity_poly.type
_entity_poly.pdbx_seq_one_letter_code
_entity_poly.pdbx_strand_id
1 'polypeptide(L)'
;MNRITKTLAATAAVATASAGLAIGVSSPAHADDRRCTGTIRAVQIDGDVVVPQGATCTLVGTRVDGSVKVYGNATLYARGVKVNGNVQADNHRRVEVTHRTVDGTVRRSQIGGSIQVKSGGGGEVRRTVVNADIQVFSNDGRWQIYRNVVGGNLQCKSNTPPPVGSANQVQGNKEDQCKGF
;
A
#
# COMPACT_ATOMS: atom_id res chain seq x y z
N MET A 1 80.99 14.14 -39.66
CA MET A 1 80.03 13.40 -38.81
C MET A 1 78.70 13.35 -39.58
N ASN A 2 78.54 12.42 -40.53
CA ASN A 2 77.65 11.24 -40.49
C ASN A 2 76.19 11.59 -40.09
N ARG A 3 75.09 11.21 -40.77
CA ARG A 3 74.81 10.33 -41.93
C ARG A 3 73.26 10.34 -42.14
N ILE A 4 72.80 10.05 -43.37
CA ILE A 4 71.65 9.14 -43.69
C ILE A 4 70.18 9.67 -43.81
N THR A 5 69.74 9.70 -45.09
CA THR A 5 68.50 9.17 -45.77
C THR A 5 67.07 9.71 -45.62
N LYS A 6 66.50 10.04 -46.81
CA LYS A 6 65.21 9.61 -47.45
C LYS A 6 64.11 8.98 -46.57
N THR A 7 62.83 9.30 -46.82
CA THR A 7 61.80 8.47 -47.53
C THR A 7 60.35 8.94 -47.20
N LEU A 8 59.43 8.65 -48.13
CA LEU A 8 57.99 8.93 -48.24
C LEU A 8 57.10 8.67 -47.00
N ALA A 9 55.97 9.37 -46.92
CA ALA A 9 54.73 8.89 -46.28
C ALA A 9 53.52 9.47 -47.05
N ALA A 10 52.83 8.70 -47.90
CA ALA A 10 51.81 7.70 -47.59
C ALA A 10 50.44 8.33 -47.24
N THR A 11 49.55 8.30 -48.23
CA THR A 11 48.10 8.53 -48.11
C THR A 11 47.47 7.54 -47.14
N ALA A 12 46.77 8.03 -46.13
CA ALA A 12 45.89 7.24 -45.28
C ALA A 12 44.44 7.74 -45.47
N ALA A 13 43.61 6.91 -46.07
CA ALA A 13 42.17 7.10 -46.17
C ALA A 13 41.55 7.04 -44.77
N VAL A 14 40.81 8.08 -44.38
CA VAL A 14 40.05 8.12 -43.13
C VAL A 14 38.72 7.40 -43.37
N ALA A 15 38.63 6.13 -42.94
CA ALA A 15 37.37 5.42 -42.84
C ALA A 15 36.67 5.85 -41.54
N THR A 16 35.66 6.71 -41.64
CA THR A 16 34.80 7.09 -40.50
C THR A 16 33.88 5.93 -40.14
N ALA A 17 34.19 5.24 -39.04
CA ALA A 17 33.30 4.27 -38.41
C ALA A 17 32.22 5.01 -37.62
N SER A 18 30.98 4.97 -38.08
CA SER A 18 29.81 5.47 -37.36
C SER A 18 29.43 4.48 -36.24
N ALA A 19 29.80 4.81 -35.00
CA ALA A 19 29.33 4.10 -33.81
C ALA A 19 27.85 4.43 -33.57
N GLY A 20 26.97 3.46 -33.84
CA GLY A 20 25.53 3.56 -33.57
C GLY A 20 25.25 3.65 -32.08
N LEU A 21 24.61 4.73 -31.65
CA LEU A 21 24.13 4.91 -30.27
C LEU A 21 22.82 4.13 -30.12
N ALA A 22 22.88 2.94 -29.52
CA ALA A 22 21.68 2.19 -29.15
C ALA A 22 21.01 2.83 -27.94
N ILE A 23 19.97 3.63 -28.17
CA ILE A 23 19.14 4.20 -27.12
C ILE A 23 18.24 3.07 -26.62
N GLY A 24 18.62 2.45 -25.49
CA GLY A 24 17.78 1.47 -24.82
C GLY A 24 16.50 2.14 -24.32
N VAL A 25 15.37 1.81 -24.93
CA VAL A 25 14.05 2.20 -24.42
C VAL A 25 13.77 1.36 -23.18
N SER A 26 14.03 1.91 -22.00
CA SER A 26 13.53 1.34 -20.75
C SER A 26 12.01 1.54 -20.72
N SER A 27 11.25 0.48 -20.99
CA SER A 27 9.80 0.53 -20.80
C SER A 27 9.50 0.91 -19.34
N PRO A 28 8.56 1.84 -19.08
CA PRO A 28 8.13 2.10 -17.71
C PRO A 28 7.53 0.81 -17.14
N ALA A 29 8.06 0.36 -16.01
CA ALA A 29 7.44 -0.70 -15.23
C ALA A 29 6.17 -0.13 -14.60
N HIS A 30 5.07 -0.15 -15.35
CA HIS A 30 3.75 0.07 -14.77
C HIS A 30 3.45 -1.17 -13.91
N ALA A 31 3.51 -1.00 -12.59
CA ALA A 31 2.92 -1.94 -11.67
C ALA A 31 1.41 -1.98 -11.98
N ASP A 32 0.96 -3.04 -12.65
CA ASP A 32 -0.46 -3.20 -13.00
C ASP A 32 -1.27 -3.39 -11.72
N ASP A 33 -2.24 -2.50 -11.49
CA ASP A 33 -3.17 -2.58 -10.36
C ASP A 33 -3.84 -3.96 -10.31
N ARG A 34 -3.64 -4.70 -9.22
CA ARG A 34 -4.25 -6.01 -9.02
C ARG A 34 -5.70 -5.86 -8.62
N ARG A 35 -6.60 -6.08 -9.56
CA ARG A 35 -8.04 -6.21 -9.29
C ARG A 35 -8.35 -7.42 -8.40
N CYS A 36 -9.09 -7.20 -7.31
CA CYS A 36 -9.50 -8.23 -6.37
C CYS A 36 -11.02 -8.29 -6.21
N THR A 37 -11.62 -9.40 -6.66
CA THR A 37 -13.07 -9.69 -6.57
C THR A 37 -13.35 -11.01 -5.84
N GLY A 38 -12.35 -11.55 -5.13
CA GLY A 38 -12.43 -12.82 -4.44
C GLY A 38 -11.35 -12.92 -3.35
N THR A 39 -10.80 -14.12 -3.14
CA THR A 39 -9.74 -14.32 -2.14
C THR A 39 -8.37 -14.36 -2.78
N ILE A 40 -7.43 -13.58 -2.24
CA ILE A 40 -6.00 -13.66 -2.53
C ILE A 40 -5.30 -14.13 -1.25
N ARG A 41 -4.50 -15.18 -1.37
CA ARG A 41 -3.74 -15.75 -0.23
C ARG A 41 -2.30 -15.23 -0.24
N ALA A 42 -1.38 -15.93 0.39
CA ALA A 42 -0.01 -15.47 0.69
C ALA A 42 0.89 -15.31 -0.55
N VAL A 43 0.51 -14.40 -1.44
CA VAL A 43 1.25 -13.97 -2.62
C VAL A 43 1.78 -12.55 -2.40
N GLN A 44 2.79 -12.19 -3.18
CA GLN A 44 3.27 -10.81 -3.32
C GLN A 44 2.60 -10.17 -4.53
N ILE A 45 2.23 -8.90 -4.38
CA ILE A 45 1.63 -8.07 -5.41
C ILE A 45 2.54 -6.85 -5.58
N ASP A 46 3.19 -6.79 -6.74
CA ASP A 46 4.04 -5.68 -7.15
C ASP A 46 3.12 -4.56 -7.66
N GLY A 47 2.60 -3.73 -6.75
CA GLY A 47 1.66 -2.65 -7.08
C GLY A 47 0.49 -2.52 -6.12
N ASP A 48 -0.54 -1.81 -6.57
CA ASP A 48 -1.76 -1.58 -5.79
C ASP A 48 -2.72 -2.75 -5.91
N VAL A 49 -3.59 -2.91 -4.90
CA VAL A 49 -4.78 -3.75 -4.98
C VAL A 49 -6.01 -2.87 -5.12
N VAL A 50 -6.82 -3.15 -6.13
CA VAL A 50 -8.10 -2.45 -6.35
C VAL A 50 -9.25 -3.40 -6.06
N VAL A 51 -10.11 -3.05 -5.11
CA VAL A 51 -11.39 -3.72 -4.85
C VAL A 51 -12.48 -2.94 -5.57
N PRO A 52 -13.01 -3.44 -6.70
CA PRO A 52 -14.00 -2.70 -7.50
C PRO A 52 -15.30 -2.48 -6.75
N GLN A 53 -16.12 -1.55 -7.26
CA GLN A 53 -17.44 -1.27 -6.73
C GLN A 53 -18.27 -2.55 -6.55
N GLY A 54 -18.91 -2.69 -5.39
CA GLY A 54 -19.76 -3.83 -5.03
C GLY A 54 -19.03 -5.16 -4.84
N ALA A 55 -17.74 -5.24 -5.16
CA ALA A 55 -16.98 -6.48 -5.04
C ALA A 55 -16.62 -6.77 -3.59
N THR A 56 -16.35 -8.04 -3.29
CA THR A 56 -15.76 -8.46 -2.02
C THR A 56 -14.36 -8.99 -2.28
N CYS A 57 -13.37 -8.44 -1.60
CA CYS A 57 -11.99 -8.89 -1.62
C CYS A 57 -11.59 -9.42 -0.25
N THR A 58 -10.93 -10.58 -0.22
CA THR A 58 -10.31 -11.12 0.99
C THR A 58 -8.82 -11.29 0.74
N LEU A 59 -7.98 -10.57 1.48
CA LEU A 59 -6.52 -10.70 1.46
C LEU A 59 -6.09 -11.47 2.71
N VAL A 60 -5.40 -12.60 2.55
CA VAL A 60 -4.95 -13.46 3.66
C VAL A 60 -3.46 -13.70 3.57
N GLY A 61 -2.68 -13.07 4.45
CA GLY A 61 -1.22 -13.19 4.42
C GLY A 61 -0.56 -12.57 3.19
N THR A 62 -1.32 -11.82 2.39
CA THR A 62 -0.86 -11.16 1.16
C THR A 62 0.11 -10.02 1.48
N ARG A 63 1.12 -9.84 0.62
CA ARG A 63 2.04 -8.71 0.65
C ARG A 63 1.74 -7.81 -0.55
N VAL A 64 1.53 -6.53 -0.30
CA VAL A 64 1.18 -5.52 -1.31
C VAL A 64 2.25 -4.43 -1.24
N ASP A 65 2.98 -4.25 -2.33
CA ASP A 65 4.05 -3.24 -2.37
C ASP A 65 3.51 -1.83 -2.60
N GLY A 66 2.28 -1.72 -3.11
CA GLY A 66 1.52 -0.47 -3.17
C GLY A 66 0.49 -0.33 -2.05
N SER A 67 -0.64 0.28 -2.40
CA SER A 67 -1.80 0.57 -1.55
C SER A 67 -2.98 -0.35 -1.88
N VAL A 68 -3.95 -0.43 -0.97
CA VAL A 68 -5.25 -1.09 -1.21
C VAL A 68 -6.32 -0.01 -1.36
N LYS A 69 -6.98 0.05 -2.51
CA LYS A 69 -8.07 0.99 -2.83
C LYS A 69 -9.40 0.24 -2.86
N VAL A 70 -10.35 0.65 -2.02
CA VAL A 70 -11.68 0.05 -1.89
C VAL A 70 -12.74 1.03 -2.37
N TYR A 71 -13.41 0.69 -3.47
CA TYR A 71 -14.41 1.54 -4.09
C TYR A 71 -15.82 1.34 -3.51
N GLY A 72 -16.78 2.11 -4.02
CA GLY A 72 -18.14 2.20 -3.50
C GLY A 72 -18.84 0.85 -3.30
N ASN A 73 -19.59 0.71 -2.21
CA ASN A 73 -20.31 -0.50 -1.79
C ASN A 73 -19.45 -1.80 -1.75
N ALA A 74 -18.13 -1.68 -1.85
CA ALA A 74 -17.23 -2.82 -1.85
C ALA A 74 -16.89 -3.26 -0.43
N THR A 75 -16.34 -4.46 -0.29
CA THR A 75 -15.93 -5.01 0.99
C THR A 75 -14.50 -5.53 0.94
N LEU A 76 -13.71 -5.15 1.94
CA LEU A 76 -12.35 -5.65 2.14
C LEU A 76 -12.25 -6.42 3.46
N TYR A 77 -11.72 -7.64 3.39
CA TYR A 77 -11.24 -8.40 4.54
C TYR A 77 -9.74 -8.63 4.42
N ALA A 78 -8.93 -7.81 5.08
CA ALA A 78 -7.48 -7.94 5.13
C ALA A 78 -7.04 -8.60 6.45
N ARG A 79 -6.43 -9.79 6.36
CA ARG A 79 -6.07 -10.63 7.51
C ARG A 79 -4.59 -10.97 7.50
N GLY A 80 -3.86 -10.45 8.47
CA GLY A 80 -2.41 -10.62 8.63
C GLY A 80 -1.63 -10.26 7.37
N VAL A 81 -1.98 -9.13 6.75
CA VAL A 81 -1.37 -8.62 5.51
C VAL A 81 -0.16 -7.74 5.81
N LYS A 82 0.69 -7.53 4.80
CA LYS A 82 1.65 -6.42 4.78
C LYS A 82 1.33 -5.54 3.58
N VAL A 83 1.07 -4.26 3.82
CA VAL A 83 0.82 -3.25 2.79
C VAL A 83 1.85 -2.15 2.99
N ASN A 84 2.70 -1.88 2.01
CA ASN A 84 3.73 -0.84 2.15
C ASN A 84 3.10 0.57 2.05
N GLY A 85 2.05 0.71 1.25
CA GLY A 85 1.27 1.94 1.13
C GLY A 85 0.12 2.05 2.14
N ASN A 86 -0.99 2.62 1.66
CA ASN A 86 -2.19 2.91 2.46
C ASN A 86 -3.28 1.85 2.27
N VAL A 87 -4.25 1.82 3.18
CA VAL A 87 -5.57 1.24 2.92
C VAL A 87 -6.56 2.39 2.83
N GLN A 88 -7.15 2.60 1.65
CA GLN A 88 -8.03 3.74 1.37
C GLN A 88 -9.40 3.25 0.92
N ALA A 89 -10.46 3.79 1.52
CA ALA A 89 -11.83 3.44 1.17
C ALA A 89 -12.75 4.65 1.19
N ASP A 90 -13.57 4.77 0.14
CA ASP A 90 -14.59 5.81 0.01
C ASP A 90 -15.92 5.14 -0.41
N ASN A 91 -17.01 5.53 0.26
CA ASN A 91 -18.36 4.98 0.03
C ASN A 91 -18.43 3.44 0.13
N HIS A 92 -17.53 2.83 0.90
CA HIS A 92 -17.39 1.38 1.00
C HIS A 92 -18.52 0.76 1.84
N ARG A 93 -18.80 -0.54 1.67
CA ARG A 93 -19.77 -1.26 2.51
C ARG A 93 -19.15 -1.73 3.82
N ARG A 94 -17.93 -2.27 3.76
CA ARG A 94 -17.21 -2.76 4.95
C ARG A 94 -15.71 -2.86 4.73
N VAL A 95 -14.91 -2.45 5.71
CA VAL A 95 -13.45 -2.62 5.69
C VAL A 95 -12.99 -3.23 7.00
N GLU A 96 -12.31 -4.37 6.93
CA GLU A 96 -11.66 -5.01 8.08
C GLU A 96 -10.16 -5.18 7.82
N VAL A 97 -9.33 -4.64 8.70
CA VAL A 97 -7.88 -4.85 8.71
C VAL A 97 -7.49 -5.46 10.05
N THR A 98 -7.26 -6.77 10.06
CA THR A 98 -7.10 -7.55 11.29
C THR A 98 -5.89 -8.48 11.24
N HIS A 99 -5.44 -8.98 12.39
CA HIS A 99 -4.50 -10.11 12.47
C HIS A 99 -5.05 -11.43 11.90
N ARG A 100 -4.15 -12.40 11.70
CA ARG A 100 -4.48 -13.83 11.56
C ARG A 100 -3.62 -14.67 12.49
N THR A 101 -4.00 -15.91 12.75
CA THR A 101 -3.18 -16.88 13.50
C THR A 101 -2.65 -17.95 12.55
N VAL A 102 -1.37 -18.29 12.69
CA VAL A 102 -0.68 -19.31 11.90
C VAL A 102 0.15 -20.14 12.86
N ASP A 103 -0.15 -21.43 12.97
CA ASP A 103 0.57 -22.37 13.84
C ASP A 103 0.69 -21.83 15.28
N GLY A 104 -0.45 -21.44 15.85
CA GLY A 104 -0.53 -20.83 17.19
C GLY A 104 0.03 -19.42 17.30
N THR A 105 0.69 -18.88 16.27
CA THR A 105 1.33 -17.58 16.33
C THR A 105 0.48 -16.49 15.68
N VAL A 106 0.28 -15.39 16.41
CA VAL A 106 -0.42 -14.20 15.89
C VAL A 106 0.46 -13.47 14.88
N ARG A 107 -0.07 -13.28 13.68
CA ARG A 107 0.50 -12.42 12.61
C ARG A 107 -0.36 -11.16 12.51
N ARG A 108 0.14 -10.06 13.07
CA ARG A 108 -0.47 -8.73 12.95
C ARG A 108 -0.47 -8.29 11.48
N SER A 109 -1.47 -7.50 11.10
CA SER A 109 -1.38 -6.74 9.86
C SER A 109 -0.40 -5.57 10.03
N GLN A 110 0.30 -5.20 8.95
CA GLN A 110 1.27 -4.11 8.93
C GLN A 110 0.94 -3.18 7.76
N ILE A 111 0.66 -1.91 8.04
CA ILE A 111 0.36 -0.88 7.06
C ILE A 111 1.45 0.18 7.15
N GLY A 112 2.20 0.36 6.06
CA GLY A 112 3.33 1.28 5.99
C GLY A 112 2.92 2.75 5.90
N GLY A 113 1.71 3.03 5.42
CA GLY A 113 1.08 4.34 5.47
C GLY A 113 -0.06 4.40 6.49
N SER A 114 -1.16 5.04 6.09
CA SER A 114 -2.36 5.22 6.88
C SER A 114 -3.47 4.24 6.49
N ILE A 115 -4.42 4.04 7.41
CA ILE A 115 -5.75 3.50 7.09
C ILE A 115 -6.72 4.68 7.05
N GLN A 116 -7.31 4.94 5.88
CA GLN A 116 -8.20 6.07 5.64
C GLN A 116 -9.53 5.57 5.09
N VAL A 117 -10.59 5.72 5.88
CA VAL A 117 -11.93 5.24 5.52
C VAL A 117 -12.94 6.36 5.71
N LYS A 118 -13.67 6.69 4.64
CA LYS A 118 -14.65 7.77 4.67
C LYS A 118 -15.96 7.41 3.98
N SER A 119 -17.02 8.09 4.42
CA SER A 119 -18.34 8.12 3.77
C SER A 119 -18.96 6.74 3.48
N GLY A 120 -18.61 5.71 4.24
CA GLY A 120 -19.07 4.34 4.01
C GLY A 120 -19.66 3.69 5.26
N GLY A 121 -19.76 2.37 5.22
CA GLY A 121 -20.30 1.56 6.30
C GLY A 121 -19.33 1.34 7.46
N GLY A 122 -19.59 0.27 8.21
CA GLY A 122 -18.80 -0.09 9.39
C GLY A 122 -17.55 -0.89 9.07
N GLY A 123 -16.74 -1.15 10.09
CA GLY A 123 -15.49 -1.85 9.90
C GLY A 123 -14.76 -2.17 11.18
N GLU A 124 -13.59 -2.77 11.03
CA GLU A 124 -12.71 -3.10 12.15
C GLU A 124 -11.24 -2.87 11.79
N VAL A 125 -10.50 -2.21 12.67
CA VAL A 125 -9.04 -2.26 12.68
C VAL A 125 -8.60 -2.91 14.00
N ARG A 126 -8.01 -4.11 13.92
CA ARG A 126 -7.66 -4.89 15.12
C ARG A 126 -6.32 -5.58 15.03
N ARG A 127 -5.47 -5.35 16.04
CA ARG A 127 -4.12 -5.95 16.13
C ARG A 127 -3.30 -5.67 14.86
N THR A 128 -3.29 -4.40 14.48
CA THR A 128 -2.58 -3.88 13.31
C THR A 128 -1.51 -2.89 13.74
N VAL A 129 -0.37 -2.92 13.07
CA VAL A 129 0.66 -1.87 13.16
C VAL A 129 0.45 -0.94 11.97
N VAL A 130 0.26 0.35 12.24
CA VAL A 130 0.06 1.40 11.24
C VAL A 130 1.15 2.45 11.48
N ASN A 131 2.01 2.67 10.50
CA ASN A 131 3.15 3.57 10.69
C ASN A 131 2.74 5.05 10.68
N ALA A 132 1.65 5.40 9.99
CA ALA A 132 1.07 6.74 10.00
C ALA A 132 -0.27 6.73 10.77
N ASP A 133 -1.34 7.23 10.18
CA ASP A 133 -2.60 7.50 10.89
C ASP A 133 -3.66 6.40 10.70
N ILE A 134 -4.59 6.35 11.64
CA ILE A 134 -5.91 5.74 11.42
C ILE A 134 -6.95 6.86 11.38
N GLN A 135 -7.58 7.06 10.22
CA GLN A 135 -8.56 8.10 9.95
C GLN A 135 -9.89 7.48 9.55
N VAL A 136 -10.91 7.66 10.40
CA VAL A 136 -12.25 7.07 10.24
C VAL A 136 -13.28 8.19 10.26
N PHE A 137 -13.80 8.59 9.09
CA PHE A 137 -14.60 9.81 8.95
C PHE A 137 -15.96 9.59 8.29
N SER A 138 -17.00 10.20 8.83
CA SER A 138 -18.33 10.29 8.20
C SER A 138 -18.94 8.94 7.79
N ASN A 139 -18.64 7.86 8.53
CA ASN A 139 -19.18 6.54 8.24
C ASN A 139 -20.54 6.33 8.95
N ASP A 140 -21.46 5.62 8.29
CA ASP A 140 -22.83 5.34 8.76
C ASP A 140 -22.99 3.94 9.39
N GLY A 141 -21.87 3.25 9.62
CA GLY A 141 -21.81 1.98 10.31
C GLY A 141 -20.82 1.98 11.47
N ARG A 142 -21.03 1.06 12.42
CA ARG A 142 -20.17 0.95 13.61
C ARG A 142 -18.75 0.56 13.23
N TRP A 143 -17.80 1.36 13.68
CA TRP A 143 -16.37 1.06 13.62
C TRP A 143 -15.84 0.55 14.96
N GLN A 144 -14.97 -0.45 14.88
CA GLN A 144 -14.28 -1.08 16.01
C GLN A 144 -12.77 -0.93 15.85
N ILE A 145 -12.09 -0.33 16.81
CA ILE A 145 -10.65 -0.03 16.71
C ILE A 145 -9.95 -0.53 17.97
N TYR A 146 -9.32 -1.70 17.89
CA TYR A 146 -8.81 -2.40 19.06
C TYR A 146 -7.36 -2.85 18.93
N ARG A 147 -6.56 -2.61 19.98
CA ARG A 147 -5.22 -3.22 20.13
C ARG A 147 -4.27 -2.91 18.97
N ASN A 148 -4.33 -1.69 18.44
CA ASN A 148 -3.45 -1.24 17.36
C ASN A 148 -2.23 -0.50 17.91
N VAL A 149 -1.16 -0.47 17.12
CA VAL A 149 0.00 0.40 17.31
C VAL A 149 0.00 1.39 16.16
N VAL A 150 -0.09 2.68 16.47
CA VAL A 150 -0.25 3.76 15.49
C VAL A 150 0.91 4.75 15.67
N GLY A 151 1.71 4.93 14.61
CA GLY A 151 2.85 5.85 14.62
C GLY A 151 2.45 7.32 14.47
N GLY A 152 1.29 7.59 13.86
CA GLY A 152 0.68 8.91 13.78
C GLY A 152 -0.47 9.08 14.76
N ASN A 153 -1.56 9.68 14.27
CA ASN A 153 -2.77 9.98 15.02
C ASN A 153 -3.85 8.90 14.81
N LEU A 154 -4.75 8.81 15.79
CA LEU A 154 -6.02 8.10 15.66
C LEU A 154 -7.12 9.15 15.65
N GLN A 155 -7.82 9.30 14.51
CA GLN A 155 -8.79 10.37 14.28
C GLN A 155 -10.14 9.79 13.87
N CYS A 156 -11.20 10.17 14.58
CA CYS A 156 -12.55 9.67 14.30
C CYS A 156 -13.57 10.81 14.36
N LYS A 157 -14.11 11.20 13.22
CA LYS A 157 -14.96 12.40 13.10
C LYS A 157 -16.25 12.10 12.35
N SER A 158 -17.37 12.61 12.85
CA SER A 158 -18.69 12.55 12.20
C SER A 158 -19.21 11.14 11.88
N ASN A 159 -18.72 10.08 12.53
CA ASN A 159 -19.26 8.74 12.32
C ASN A 159 -20.51 8.53 13.16
N THR A 160 -21.48 7.80 12.60
CA THR A 160 -22.74 7.45 13.24
C THR A 160 -23.01 5.95 13.09
N PRO A 161 -23.03 5.17 14.18
CA PRO A 161 -22.71 5.56 15.55
C PRO A 161 -21.22 5.92 15.73
N PRO A 162 -20.85 6.63 16.80
CA PRO A 162 -19.45 6.86 17.15
C PRO A 162 -18.66 5.54 17.23
N PRO A 163 -17.39 5.51 16.79
CA PRO A 163 -16.57 4.31 16.86
C PRO A 163 -16.34 3.88 18.31
N VAL A 164 -16.08 2.60 18.51
CA VAL A 164 -15.69 2.03 19.80
C VAL A 164 -14.31 1.40 19.69
N GLY A 165 -13.59 1.35 20.81
CA GLY A 165 -12.25 0.80 20.82
C GLY A 165 -11.70 0.65 22.22
N SER A 166 -10.50 0.09 22.29
CA SER A 166 -9.66 0.05 23.50
C SER A 166 -8.26 -0.47 23.18
N ALA A 167 -7.33 -0.19 24.09
CA ALA A 167 -5.96 -0.69 24.05
C ALA A 167 -5.19 -0.28 22.79
N ASN A 168 -5.49 0.87 22.19
CA ASN A 168 -4.68 1.43 21.12
C ASN A 168 -3.49 2.20 21.70
N GLN A 169 -2.29 1.88 21.22
CA GLN A 169 -1.06 2.61 21.48
C GLN A 169 -0.83 3.57 20.33
N VAL A 170 -0.92 4.87 20.59
CA VAL A 170 -0.85 5.92 19.57
C VAL A 170 0.30 6.84 19.96
N GLN A 171 1.26 7.05 19.06
CA GLN A 171 2.39 7.95 19.31
C GLN A 171 1.98 9.42 19.21
N GLY A 172 1.09 9.74 18.27
CA GLY A 172 0.42 11.03 18.19
C GLY A 172 -0.80 11.13 19.10
N ASN A 173 -1.83 11.83 18.64
CA ASN A 173 -3.04 12.10 19.41
C ASN A 173 -4.19 11.15 19.06
N LYS A 174 -5.10 11.00 20.02
CA LYS A 174 -6.44 10.44 19.81
C LYS A 174 -7.43 11.60 19.76
N GLU A 175 -8.16 11.74 18.67
CA GLU A 175 -8.93 12.95 18.37
C GLU A 175 -10.44 12.68 18.27
N ASP A 176 -11.24 13.71 18.51
CA ASP A 176 -12.69 13.66 18.29
C ASP A 176 -13.40 12.47 18.98
N GLN A 177 -14.07 11.62 18.23
CA GLN A 177 -14.88 10.51 18.74
C GLN A 177 -14.04 9.34 19.29
N CYS A 178 -12.75 9.27 18.97
CA CYS A 178 -11.85 8.23 19.48
C CYS A 178 -10.89 8.70 20.56
N LYS A 179 -11.03 9.95 21.04
CA LYS A 179 -10.21 10.51 22.14
C LYS A 179 -10.18 9.66 23.42
N GLY A 180 -11.17 8.79 23.61
CA GLY A 180 -11.36 8.00 24.83
C GLY A 180 -10.80 6.57 24.83
N PHE A 181 -10.14 6.07 23.76
CA PHE A 181 -9.74 4.65 23.70
C PHE A 181 -8.43 4.32 22.99
#